data_AF-A0A7S3ARC6-F1
#
_entry.id   AF-A0A7S3ARC6-F1
#
_cell.length_a   1.000
_cell.length_b   1.000
_cell.length_c   1.000
_cell.angle_alpha   90.00
_cell.angle_beta   90.00
_cell.angle_gamma   90.00
#
_symmetry.space_group_name_H-M   'P 1'
#
loop_
_entity.id
_entity.type
_entity.pdbx_description
1 polymer ?
#
loop_
_entity_poly.entity_id
_entity_poly.type
_entity_poly.pdbx_seq_one_letter_code
_entity_poly.pdbx_strand_id
1 'polypeptide(L)'
;MVKWELHLLSMLLFLGIYTFVLFHVFSVRQIEDVAPYLPPISDAEILLSVWAFGFMCNSLQCHRKKKKMELTVNVGLERLIIFGEIVLVVAMMVRLSDYFLSMDAFAGSELRTQAYIVYIYMISCDIVLVALRLLTFMSVHKRFGVLIVILCEMATDVMVFVQLLGVIMLSYVLALHGLSPTLDVSDGSQYTAGAALSSPHEEQESNRQLRASRPSTLASSGDRDWMTTTPFVPLWALYGVFELETIEAHAPHSSMLMWFYLLVSNVVLMNLLIAMFNDTYGRIKAGASVEYQYHSAVRTVIYKEIQSKLPPPLDMLVVVPSLFRGVAACFGSSKPSNSTTSDKPQMDIEGALYRERYLRQLHNQTQRTALEELKDRFGKLEKELGSELAEVRYDVKRLLRATLPPDASRISAGHN
;
A
#
# COMPACT_ATOMS: atom_id res chain seq x y z
N MET A 1 0.60 28.94 -0.99
CA MET A 1 1.96 28.55 -1.44
C MET A 1 2.96 28.57 -0.29
N VAL A 2 3.26 29.72 0.33
CA VAL A 2 4.24 29.82 1.45
C VAL A 2 3.99 28.80 2.58
N LYS A 3 2.75 28.66 3.05
CA LYS A 3 2.40 27.65 4.06
C LYS A 3 2.78 26.23 3.62
N TRP A 4 2.55 25.89 2.35
CA TRP A 4 2.84 24.56 1.83
C TRP A 4 4.34 24.30 1.77
N GLU A 5 5.13 25.24 1.25
CA GLU A 5 6.60 25.15 1.23
C GLU A 5 7.17 24.95 2.63
N LEU A 6 6.64 25.67 3.63
CA LEU A 6 7.07 25.57 5.01
C LEU A 6 6.76 24.18 5.61
N HIS A 7 5.60 23.61 5.30
CA HIS A 7 5.24 22.25 5.72
C HIS A 7 6.08 21.19 5.00
N LEU A 8 6.40 21.39 3.72
CA LEU A 8 7.28 20.50 2.97
C LEU A 8 8.69 20.53 3.54
N LEU A 9 9.25 21.71 3.78
CA LEU A 9 10.58 21.87 4.36
C LEU A 9 10.64 21.28 5.77
N SER A 10 9.59 21.50 6.57
CA SER A 10 9.43 20.84 7.87
C SER A 10 9.45 19.31 7.73
N MET A 11 8.72 18.74 6.77
CA MET A 11 8.71 17.30 6.53
C MET A 11 10.10 16.77 6.09
N LEU A 12 10.79 17.47 5.20
CA LEU A 12 12.13 17.08 4.74
C LEU A 12 13.16 17.15 5.86
N LEU A 13 13.08 18.17 6.72
CA LEU A 13 13.93 18.29 7.89
C LEU A 13 13.66 17.15 8.88
N PHE A 14 12.39 16.84 9.13
CA PHE A 14 12.01 15.69 9.95
C PHE A 14 12.58 14.39 9.40
N LEU A 15 12.47 14.15 8.08
CA LEU A 15 13.04 12.96 7.44
C LEU A 15 14.57 12.93 7.58
N GLY A 16 15.23 14.09 7.45
CA GLY A 16 16.66 14.24 7.71
C GLY A 16 17.04 13.85 9.13
N ILE A 17 16.33 14.35 10.14
CA ILE A 17 16.54 13.95 11.54
C ILE A 17 16.27 12.45 11.72
N TYR A 18 15.16 11.93 11.19
CA TYR A 18 14.79 10.52 11.30
C TYR A 18 15.88 9.61 10.75
N THR A 19 16.38 9.90 9.55
CA THR A 19 17.50 9.16 8.95
C THR A 19 18.79 9.32 9.74
N PHE A 20 19.08 10.51 10.28
CA PHE A 20 20.22 10.71 11.17
C PHE A 20 20.10 9.85 12.44
N VAL A 21 18.93 9.78 13.08
CA VAL A 21 18.71 8.89 14.22
C VAL A 21 18.92 7.44 13.78
N LEU A 22 18.28 6.99 12.69
CA LEU A 22 18.45 5.64 12.13
C LEU A 22 19.91 5.24 11.88
N PHE A 23 20.71 6.10 11.23
CA PHE A 23 22.07 5.78 10.83
C PHE A 23 23.13 6.02 11.90
N HIS A 24 23.04 7.12 12.65
CA HIS A 24 24.08 7.50 13.62
C HIS A 24 23.78 7.01 15.03
N VAL A 25 22.52 6.96 15.44
CA VAL A 25 22.14 6.55 16.81
C VAL A 25 21.97 5.04 16.92
N PHE A 26 21.67 4.33 15.82
CA PHE A 26 21.49 2.86 15.83
C PHE A 26 22.55 2.07 15.04
N SER A 27 23.75 2.62 14.87
CA SER A 27 24.83 1.87 14.22
C SER A 27 25.12 0.56 14.96
N VAL A 28 25.16 -0.55 14.20
CA VAL A 28 25.23 -1.96 14.64
C VAL A 28 26.28 -2.23 15.73
N ARG A 29 27.36 -1.44 15.80
CA ARG A 29 28.40 -1.57 16.82
C ARG A 29 27.91 -1.37 18.25
N GLN A 30 26.81 -0.64 18.46
CA GLN A 30 26.26 -0.49 19.80
C GLN A 30 25.46 -1.71 20.28
N ILE A 31 24.96 -2.58 19.39
CA ILE A 31 24.14 -3.74 19.75
C ILE A 31 25.00 -4.87 20.35
N GLU A 32 26.24 -5.02 19.89
CA GLU A 32 27.18 -6.03 20.42
C GLU A 32 27.76 -5.64 21.80
N ASP A 33 27.86 -4.33 22.08
CA ASP A 33 28.38 -3.81 23.36
C ASP A 33 27.28 -3.58 24.42
N VAL A 34 26.03 -4.00 24.18
CA VAL A 34 24.89 -3.85 25.13
C VAL A 34 24.97 -4.88 26.26
N ALA A 35 25.95 -4.71 27.13
CA ALA A 35 25.84 -5.08 28.54
C ALA A 35 26.75 -4.14 29.36
N PRO A 36 26.27 -3.44 30.41
CA PRO A 36 24.91 -3.36 30.98
C PRO A 36 24.20 -1.99 30.81
N TYR A 37 24.76 -1.04 30.05
CA TYR A 37 24.24 0.34 29.97
C TYR A 37 23.57 0.61 28.63
N LEU A 38 22.26 0.91 28.64
CA LEU A 38 21.56 1.41 27.46
C LEU A 38 22.12 2.79 27.06
N PRO A 39 22.16 3.12 25.76
CA PRO A 39 22.58 4.45 25.31
C PRO A 39 21.64 5.52 25.88
N PRO A 40 22.18 6.64 26.41
CA PRO A 40 21.36 7.74 26.87
C PRO A 40 20.54 8.31 25.71
N ILE A 41 19.35 8.83 26.02
CA ILE A 41 18.47 9.46 25.03
C ILE A 41 19.23 10.61 24.38
N SER A 42 19.44 10.53 23.06
CA SER A 42 20.09 11.59 22.31
C SER A 42 19.15 12.78 22.12
N ASP A 43 19.69 14.00 22.09
CA ASP A 43 18.93 15.21 21.79
C ASP A 43 18.13 15.09 20.47
N ALA A 44 18.67 14.35 19.49
CA ALA A 44 18.00 14.07 18.23
C ALA A 44 16.77 13.16 18.41
N GLU A 45 16.80 12.18 19.32
CA GLU A 45 15.65 11.34 19.66
C GLU A 45 14.56 12.16 20.35
N ILE A 46 14.93 13.08 21.25
CA ILE A 46 14.00 13.98 21.92
C ILE A 46 13.31 14.87 20.88
N LEU A 47 14.10 15.48 19.99
CA LEU A 47 13.58 16.33 18.93
C LEU A 47 12.64 15.56 18.00
N LEU A 48 13.00 14.33 17.63
CA LEU A 48 12.17 13.43 16.83
C LEU A 48 10.85 13.12 17.55
N SER A 49 10.89 12.85 18.86
CA SER A 49 9.73 12.55 19.69
C SER A 49 8.75 13.73 19.74
N VAL A 50 9.28 14.95 19.96
CA VAL A 50 8.48 16.18 19.97
C VAL A 50 7.81 16.40 18.62
N TRP A 51 8.53 16.14 17.52
CA TRP A 51 8.00 16.29 16.17
C TRP A 51 6.96 15.23 15.80
N ALA A 52 7.18 13.98 16.20
CA ALA A 52 6.24 12.88 16.02
C ALA A 52 4.90 13.18 16.70
N PHE A 53 4.95 13.62 17.95
CA PHE A 53 3.79 14.12 18.65
C PHE A 53 3.18 15.30 17.87
N GLY A 54 4.03 16.23 17.40
CA GLY A 54 3.70 17.38 16.55
C GLY A 54 2.72 17.05 15.42
N PHE A 55 3.12 16.06 14.63
CA PHE A 55 2.33 15.56 13.52
C PHE A 55 1.02 14.92 13.99
N MET A 56 1.06 14.08 15.02
CA MET A 56 -0.14 13.43 15.56
C MET A 56 -1.22 14.45 15.96
N CYS A 57 -0.87 15.48 16.72
CA CYS A 57 -1.85 16.49 17.11
C CYS A 57 -2.37 17.29 15.91
N ASN A 58 -1.51 17.66 14.96
CA ASN A 58 -1.96 18.35 13.75
C ASN A 58 -2.94 17.46 12.95
N SER A 59 -2.62 16.18 12.78
CA SER A 59 -3.47 15.22 12.08
C SER A 59 -4.81 15.01 12.78
N LEU A 60 -4.83 14.87 14.10
CA LEU A 60 -6.08 14.77 14.88
C LEU A 60 -6.93 16.04 14.77
N GLN A 61 -6.33 17.23 14.83
CA GLN A 61 -7.07 18.47 14.66
C GLN A 61 -7.63 18.61 13.25
N CYS A 62 -6.82 18.32 12.24
CA CYS A 62 -7.21 18.34 10.85
C CYS A 62 -8.37 17.36 10.63
N HIS A 63 -8.29 16.15 11.17
CA HIS A 63 -9.34 15.15 11.10
C HIS A 63 -10.64 15.63 11.77
N ARG A 64 -10.56 16.22 12.97
CA ARG A 64 -11.74 16.79 13.66
C ARG A 64 -12.39 17.93 12.86
N LYS A 65 -11.59 18.83 12.28
CA LYS A 65 -12.07 19.94 11.44
C LYS A 65 -12.67 19.45 10.12
N LYS A 66 -12.02 18.50 9.44
CA LYS A 66 -12.53 17.83 8.23
C LYS A 66 -13.87 17.15 8.48
N LYS A 67 -14.00 16.40 9.58
CA LYS A 67 -15.26 15.73 9.97
C LYS A 67 -16.39 16.73 10.19
N LYS A 68 -16.07 17.92 10.72
CA LYS A 68 -17.05 19.00 10.91
C LYS A 68 -17.51 19.63 9.58
N MET A 69 -16.66 19.60 8.55
CA MET A 69 -16.94 20.16 7.22
C MET A 69 -17.45 19.12 6.20
N GLU A 70 -17.72 17.88 6.64
CA GLU A 70 -18.12 16.74 5.78
C GLU A 70 -17.20 16.50 4.56
N LEU A 71 -15.95 16.93 4.65
CA LEU A 71 -15.01 16.91 3.53
C LEU A 71 -14.26 15.57 3.51
N THR A 72 -14.88 14.55 2.92
CA THR A 72 -14.26 13.23 2.75
C THR A 72 -13.49 13.17 1.43
N VAL A 73 -12.17 13.07 1.51
CA VAL A 73 -11.31 12.88 0.33
C VAL A 73 -10.34 11.73 0.58
N ASN A 74 -10.19 10.89 -0.44
CA ASN A 74 -9.26 9.76 -0.60
C ASN A 74 -8.88 9.00 0.69
N VAL A 75 -9.76 8.07 1.06
CA VAL A 75 -9.75 7.42 2.38
C VAL A 75 -8.56 6.46 2.58
N GLY A 76 -7.97 5.92 1.51
CA GLY A 76 -6.91 4.90 1.61
C GLY A 76 -5.58 5.43 2.15
N LEU A 77 -4.93 6.31 1.40
CA LEU A 77 -3.59 6.82 1.71
C LEU A 77 -3.57 7.65 3.01
N GLU A 78 -4.63 8.44 3.26
CA GLU A 78 -4.74 9.22 4.50
C GLU A 78 -4.84 8.31 5.74
N ARG A 79 -5.57 7.18 5.67
CA ARG A 79 -5.62 6.20 6.76
C ARG A 79 -4.25 5.57 7.03
N LEU A 80 -3.51 5.21 5.99
CA LEU A 80 -2.18 4.61 6.13
C LEU A 80 -1.18 5.57 6.79
N ILE A 81 -1.25 6.86 6.46
CA ILE A 81 -0.39 7.88 7.06
C ILE A 81 -0.74 8.09 8.53
N ILE A 82 -2.03 8.18 8.88
CA ILE A 82 -2.47 8.30 10.28
C ILE A 82 -2.03 7.07 11.08
N PHE A 83 -2.16 5.88 10.49
CA PHE A 83 -1.67 4.65 11.10
C PHE A 83 -0.16 4.71 11.39
N GLY A 84 0.65 5.16 10.43
CA GLY A 84 2.10 5.37 10.65
C GLY A 84 2.38 6.38 11.77
N GLU A 85 1.70 7.52 11.79
CA GLU A 85 1.86 8.49 12.89
C GLU A 85 1.52 7.87 14.26
N ILE A 86 0.53 6.97 14.34
CA ILE A 86 0.18 6.26 15.57
C ILE A 86 1.30 5.30 15.95
N VAL A 87 1.78 4.49 15.01
CA VAL A 87 2.89 3.55 15.22
C VAL A 87 4.13 4.30 15.73
N LEU A 88 4.45 5.44 15.13
CA LEU A 88 5.57 6.27 15.54
C LEU A 88 5.41 6.80 16.97
N VAL A 89 4.24 7.33 17.32
CA VAL A 89 3.99 7.81 18.69
C VAL A 89 4.07 6.65 19.69
N VAL A 90 3.53 5.49 19.37
CA VAL A 90 3.63 4.29 20.23
C VAL A 90 5.09 3.87 20.41
N ALA A 91 5.88 3.85 19.34
CA ALA A 91 7.31 3.55 19.41
C ALA A 91 8.03 4.53 20.35
N MET A 92 7.72 5.82 20.28
CA MET A 92 8.29 6.83 21.18
C MET A 92 7.85 6.62 22.63
N MET A 93 6.61 6.19 22.89
CA MET A 93 6.15 5.86 24.24
C MET A 93 6.88 4.63 24.81
N VAL A 94 7.15 3.61 23.97
CA VAL A 94 7.98 2.46 24.35
C VAL A 94 9.39 2.93 24.72
N ARG A 95 9.99 3.83 23.92
CA ARG A 95 11.30 4.42 24.22
C ARG A 95 11.31 5.23 25.52
N LEU A 96 10.23 5.97 25.81
CA LEU A 96 10.09 6.77 27.03
C LEU A 96 9.84 5.90 28.28
N SER A 97 9.21 4.73 28.11
CA SER A 97 8.95 3.79 29.20
C SER A 97 10.23 3.28 29.87
N ASP A 98 11.34 3.24 29.13
CA ASP A 98 12.68 2.96 29.65
C ASP A 98 13.08 3.89 30.81
N TYR A 99 12.75 5.19 30.69
CA TYR A 99 13.02 6.17 31.75
C TYR A 99 12.22 5.89 33.03
N PHE A 100 10.96 5.47 32.88
CA PHE A 100 10.10 5.09 34.02
C PHE A 100 10.58 3.78 34.66
N LEU A 101 10.95 2.79 33.84
CA LEU A 101 11.48 1.51 34.29
C LEU A 101 12.86 1.66 34.97
N SER A 102 13.63 2.68 34.63
CA SER A 102 14.90 3.00 35.30
C SER A 102 14.72 3.42 36.77
N MET A 103 13.52 3.78 37.22
CA MET A 103 13.24 4.08 38.63
C MET A 103 13.09 2.80 39.49
N ASP A 104 12.74 1.66 38.89
CA ASP A 104 12.59 0.37 39.57
C ASP A 104 13.85 -0.50 39.38
N ALA A 105 14.77 -0.40 40.33
CA ALA A 105 16.18 -0.78 40.17
C ALA A 105 16.52 -2.30 40.07
N PHE A 106 15.57 -3.24 40.26
CA PHE A 106 15.93 -4.66 40.46
C PHE A 106 15.28 -5.69 39.53
N ALA A 107 14.19 -5.36 38.82
CA ALA A 107 13.42 -6.34 38.02
C ALA A 107 13.40 -6.09 36.49
N GLY A 108 14.02 -5.00 36.02
CA GLY A 108 13.73 -4.44 34.68
C GLY A 108 14.81 -4.57 33.60
N SER A 109 15.98 -5.17 33.85
CA SER A 109 17.09 -5.15 32.89
C SER A 109 16.78 -5.88 31.57
N GLU A 110 16.17 -7.06 31.64
CA GLU A 110 15.76 -7.82 30.45
C GLU A 110 14.61 -7.13 29.72
N LEU A 111 13.60 -6.68 30.46
CA LEU A 111 12.41 -6.02 29.90
C LEU A 111 12.77 -4.70 29.19
N ARG A 112 13.78 -4.00 29.70
CA ARG A 112 14.35 -2.79 29.09
C ARG A 112 15.03 -3.07 27.76
N THR A 113 15.87 -4.11 27.68
CA THR A 113 16.52 -4.50 26.43
C THR A 113 15.50 -4.93 25.39
N GLN A 114 14.48 -5.69 25.79
CA GLN A 114 13.39 -6.10 24.89
C GLN A 114 12.58 -4.89 24.38
N ALA A 115 12.23 -3.94 25.25
CA ALA A 115 11.53 -2.72 24.86
C ALA A 115 12.35 -1.89 23.84
N TYR A 116 13.66 -1.79 24.04
CA TYR A 116 14.55 -1.09 23.12
C TYR A 116 14.63 -1.76 21.74
N ILE A 117 14.71 -3.10 21.70
CA ILE A 117 14.69 -3.87 20.45
C ILE A 117 13.36 -3.67 19.70
N VAL A 118 12.23 -3.73 20.41
CA VAL A 118 10.90 -3.47 19.83
C VAL A 118 10.82 -2.07 19.25
N TYR A 119 11.32 -1.06 19.98
CA TYR A 119 11.39 0.32 19.49
C TYR A 119 12.18 0.44 18.17
N ILE A 120 13.35 -0.20 18.07
CA ILE A 120 14.18 -0.21 16.85
C ILE A 120 13.41 -0.80 15.67
N TYR A 121 12.73 -1.93 15.87
CA TYR A 121 11.95 -2.54 14.79
C TYR A 121 10.76 -1.68 14.36
N MET A 122 10.08 -1.03 15.31
CA MET A 122 8.96 -0.14 15.02
C MET A 122 9.39 1.08 14.20
N ILE A 123 10.46 1.78 14.62
CA ILE A 123 10.97 2.96 13.90
C ILE A 123 11.56 2.58 12.53
N SER A 124 12.19 1.40 12.42
CA SER A 124 12.73 0.92 11.14
C SER A 124 11.63 0.59 10.13
N CYS A 125 10.47 0.09 10.57
CA CYS A 125 9.34 -0.14 9.67
C CYS A 125 8.59 1.15 9.34
N ASP A 126 8.44 2.05 10.32
CA ASP A 126 7.62 3.26 10.20
C ASP A 126 8.20 4.29 9.21
N ILE A 127 9.53 4.30 8.98
CA ILE A 127 10.16 5.18 7.99
C ILE A 127 9.55 5.03 6.59
N VAL A 128 9.08 3.84 6.23
CA VAL A 128 8.40 3.59 4.95
C VAL A 128 7.07 4.34 4.90
N LEU A 129 6.30 4.34 6.00
CA LEU A 129 5.03 5.06 6.11
C LEU A 129 5.24 6.58 6.10
N VAL A 130 6.29 7.06 6.77
CA VAL A 130 6.73 8.45 6.72
C VAL A 130 7.15 8.85 5.29
N ALA A 131 7.86 7.98 4.56
CA ALA A 131 8.21 8.22 3.17
C ALA A 131 6.98 8.26 2.25
N LEU A 132 5.98 7.40 2.47
CA LEU A 132 4.70 7.44 1.74
C LEU A 132 3.95 8.76 1.95
N ARG A 133 4.09 9.41 3.11
CA ARG A 133 3.56 10.77 3.33
C ARG A 133 4.14 11.78 2.33
N LEU A 134 5.37 11.61 1.88
CA LEU A 134 6.01 12.52 0.91
C LEU A 134 5.26 12.53 -0.43
N LEU A 135 4.68 11.38 -0.81
CA LEU A 135 3.84 11.26 -2.00
C LEU A 135 2.64 12.22 -1.95
N THR A 136 2.07 12.47 -0.76
CA THR A 136 0.97 13.41 -0.62
C THR A 136 1.39 14.85 -0.92
N PHE A 137 2.61 15.24 -0.57
CA PHE A 137 3.17 16.54 -0.94
C PHE A 137 3.48 16.61 -2.43
N MET A 138 4.10 15.57 -2.99
CA MET A 138 4.39 15.47 -4.43
C MET A 138 3.11 15.51 -5.28
N SER A 139 2.00 15.01 -4.75
CA SER A 139 0.71 15.04 -5.45
C SER A 139 0.14 16.45 -5.65
N VAL A 140 0.76 17.52 -5.14
CA VAL A 140 0.38 18.91 -5.47
C VAL A 140 0.80 19.28 -6.89
N HIS A 141 1.85 18.66 -7.40
CA HIS A 141 2.28 18.88 -8.77
C HIS A 141 1.38 18.11 -9.75
N LYS A 142 0.84 18.80 -10.76
CA LYS A 142 -0.16 18.25 -11.69
C LYS A 142 0.22 16.90 -12.29
N ARG A 143 1.49 16.72 -12.70
CA ARG A 143 1.93 15.46 -13.32
C ARG A 143 1.94 14.29 -12.33
N PHE A 144 2.41 14.52 -11.11
CA PHE A 144 2.51 13.48 -10.07
C PHE A 144 1.16 13.23 -9.39
N GLY A 145 0.34 14.27 -9.23
CA GLY A 145 -0.98 14.15 -8.62
C GLY A 145 -1.92 13.26 -9.44
N VAL A 146 -1.99 13.45 -10.76
CA VAL A 146 -2.78 12.57 -11.64
C VAL A 146 -2.27 11.13 -11.57
N LEU A 147 -0.95 10.92 -11.56
CA LEU A 147 -0.38 9.57 -11.46
C LEU A 147 -0.74 8.88 -10.14
N ILE A 148 -0.72 9.60 -9.02
CA ILE A 148 -1.09 9.06 -7.70
C ILE A 148 -2.58 8.73 -7.65
N VAL A 149 -3.45 9.55 -8.25
CA VAL A 149 -4.88 9.23 -8.36
C VAL A 149 -5.09 7.93 -9.13
N ILE A 150 -4.44 7.79 -10.29
CA ILE A 150 -4.50 6.57 -11.11
C ILE A 150 -3.99 5.36 -10.32
N LEU A 151 -2.86 5.48 -9.62
CA LEU A 151 -2.27 4.39 -8.84
C LEU A 151 -3.21 3.92 -7.73
N CYS A 152 -3.86 4.86 -7.02
CA CYS A 152 -4.83 4.52 -5.97
C CYS A 152 -6.06 3.79 -6.52
N GLU A 153 -6.54 4.15 -7.71
CA GLU A 153 -7.68 3.45 -8.32
C GLU A 153 -7.29 2.04 -8.81
N MET A 154 -6.10 1.89 -9.40
CA MET A 154 -5.54 0.60 -9.82
C MET A 154 -5.23 -0.36 -8.66
N ALA A 155 -5.16 0.14 -7.43
CA ALA A 155 -4.93 -0.71 -6.25
C ALA A 155 -6.03 -1.76 -6.07
N THR A 156 -7.25 -1.52 -6.58
CA THR A 156 -8.33 -2.52 -6.57
C THR A 156 -7.98 -3.75 -7.40
N ASP A 157 -7.37 -3.55 -8.58
CA ASP A 157 -6.93 -4.64 -9.44
C ASP A 157 -5.77 -5.41 -8.79
N VAL A 158 -4.87 -4.71 -8.10
CA VAL A 158 -3.81 -5.33 -7.28
C VAL A 158 -4.42 -6.22 -6.20
N MET A 159 -5.46 -5.76 -5.50
CA MET A 159 -6.10 -6.56 -4.45
C MET A 159 -6.71 -7.85 -5.00
N VAL A 160 -7.38 -7.79 -6.17
CA VAL A 160 -7.90 -8.98 -6.85
C VAL A 160 -6.76 -9.93 -7.23
N PHE A 161 -5.67 -9.41 -7.79
CA PHE A 161 -4.49 -10.22 -8.12
C PHE A 161 -3.86 -10.87 -6.89
N VAL A 162 -3.69 -10.13 -5.79
CA VAL A 162 -3.13 -10.65 -4.54
C VAL A 162 -4.04 -11.74 -3.94
N GLN A 163 -5.36 -11.61 -4.08
CA GLN A 163 -6.30 -12.68 -3.67
C GLN A 163 -6.11 -13.95 -4.51
N LEU A 164 -6.03 -13.82 -5.84
CA LEU A 164 -5.78 -14.96 -6.74
C LEU A 164 -4.43 -15.62 -6.47
N LEU A 165 -3.37 -14.80 -6.36
CA LEU A 165 -2.03 -15.26 -6.01
C LEU A 165 -2.03 -15.95 -4.64
N GLY A 166 -2.73 -15.40 -3.65
CA GLY A 166 -2.85 -15.97 -2.31
C GLY A 166 -3.50 -17.35 -2.31
N VAL A 167 -4.56 -17.56 -3.11
CA VAL A 167 -5.20 -18.88 -3.25
C VAL A 167 -4.25 -19.91 -3.89
N ILE A 168 -3.53 -19.51 -4.94
CA ILE A 168 -2.59 -20.39 -5.65
C ILE A 168 -1.37 -20.71 -4.78
N MET A 169 -0.81 -19.69 -4.12
CA MET A 169 0.25 -19.82 -3.11
C MET A 169 -0.15 -20.80 -2.01
N LEU A 170 -1.32 -20.64 -1.41
CA LEU A 170 -1.80 -21.51 -0.34
C LEU A 170 -1.95 -22.96 -0.83
N SER A 171 -2.51 -23.16 -2.02
CA SER A 171 -2.65 -24.48 -2.63
C SER A 171 -1.30 -25.15 -2.88
N TYR A 172 -0.32 -24.37 -3.33
CA TYR A 172 1.05 -24.82 -3.54
C TYR A 172 1.75 -25.20 -2.23
N VAL A 173 1.65 -24.37 -1.19
CA VAL A 173 2.22 -24.64 0.14
C VAL A 173 1.63 -25.92 0.73
N LEU A 174 0.31 -26.11 0.65
CA LEU A 174 -0.35 -27.32 1.15
C LEU A 174 0.09 -28.57 0.38
N ALA A 175 0.24 -28.47 -0.96
CA ALA A 175 0.71 -29.58 -1.78
C ALA A 175 2.17 -29.94 -1.48
N LEU A 176 3.05 -28.95 -1.29
CA LEU A 176 4.43 -29.18 -0.86
C LEU A 176 4.51 -29.81 0.53
N HIS A 177 3.72 -29.30 1.49
CA HIS A 177 3.68 -29.85 2.84
C HIS A 177 3.22 -31.32 2.83
N GLY A 178 2.24 -31.69 1.99
CA GLY A 178 1.80 -33.07 1.85
C GLY A 178 2.81 -33.99 1.13
N LEU A 179 3.70 -33.42 0.31
CA LEU A 179 4.72 -34.16 -0.44
C LEU A 179 6.06 -34.25 0.30
N SER A 180 6.27 -33.38 1.30
CA SER A 180 7.40 -33.49 2.21
C SER A 180 7.29 -34.82 2.95
N PRO A 181 8.28 -35.73 2.83
CA PRO A 181 8.26 -36.97 3.57
C PRO A 181 8.24 -36.61 5.06
N THR A 182 7.09 -36.79 5.69
CA THR A 182 6.96 -36.70 7.14
C THR A 182 7.89 -37.75 7.71
N LEU A 183 8.94 -37.31 8.39
CA LEU A 183 9.74 -38.14 9.28
C LEU A 183 8.82 -39.07 10.06
N ASP A 184 9.15 -40.36 9.99
CA ASP A 184 8.44 -41.44 10.64
C ASP A 184 8.00 -41.05 12.05
N VAL A 185 6.70 -41.18 12.31
CA VAL A 185 6.21 -41.56 13.62
C VAL A 185 6.74 -42.98 13.87
N SER A 186 7.94 -43.09 14.42
CA SER A 186 8.45 -44.36 14.95
C SER A 186 9.31 -44.12 16.18
N ASP A 187 8.72 -43.54 17.22
CA ASP A 187 9.14 -43.81 18.60
C ASP A 187 8.00 -44.55 19.30
N GLY A 188 7.92 -45.84 18.97
CA GLY A 188 6.85 -46.74 19.37
C GLY A 188 7.09 -48.18 18.97
N SER A 189 8.31 -48.72 19.12
CA SER A 189 8.51 -50.17 19.30
C SER A 189 9.87 -50.51 19.90
N GLN A 190 9.78 -50.84 21.17
CA GLN A 190 10.64 -51.70 21.96
C GLN A 190 10.86 -53.05 21.22
N TYR A 191 12.07 -53.62 21.36
CA TYR A 191 12.50 -54.99 20.99
C TYR A 191 12.81 -55.28 19.51
N THR A 192 14.10 -55.23 19.15
CA THR A 192 14.76 -56.38 18.51
C THR A 192 16.20 -56.46 19.00
N ALA A 193 16.38 -57.32 20.01
CA ALA A 193 17.66 -57.94 20.30
C ALA A 193 18.08 -58.80 19.10
N GLY A 194 19.35 -58.75 18.72
CA GLY A 194 19.94 -59.79 17.87
C GLY A 194 20.91 -59.29 16.80
N ALA A 195 22.06 -58.76 17.20
CA ALA A 195 23.29 -58.83 16.41
C ALA A 195 24.52 -58.52 17.28
N ALA A 196 24.73 -59.35 18.32
CA ALA A 196 26.10 -59.62 18.75
C ALA A 196 26.67 -60.64 17.76
N LEU A 197 27.83 -60.35 17.14
CA LEU A 197 29.03 -61.21 17.14
C LEU A 197 30.00 -60.82 16.00
N SER A 198 31.01 -60.01 16.29
CA SER A 198 32.40 -60.24 15.87
C SER A 198 33.30 -59.23 16.60
N SER A 199 34.39 -59.74 17.15
CA SER A 199 35.18 -59.21 18.26
C SER A 199 36.39 -58.37 17.77
N PRO A 200 37.37 -58.02 18.63
CA PRO A 200 37.86 -56.65 18.81
C PRO A 200 39.23 -56.43 18.17
N HIS A 201 39.63 -55.19 17.88
CA HIS A 201 41.06 -54.86 17.93
C HIS A 201 41.30 -53.36 18.13
N GLU A 202 42.27 -53.13 19.02
CA GLU A 202 42.83 -51.88 19.47
C GLU A 202 43.31 -50.98 18.33
N GLU A 203 42.90 -49.72 18.38
CA GLU A 203 43.73 -48.53 18.18
C GLU A 203 42.83 -47.31 18.41
N GLN A 204 43.41 -46.15 18.70
CA GLN A 204 42.74 -44.85 18.80
C GLN A 204 42.24 -44.38 20.18
N GLU A 205 42.92 -44.74 21.28
CA GLU A 205 42.70 -44.05 22.57
C GLU A 205 43.54 -42.76 22.73
N SER A 206 44.39 -42.43 21.75
CA SER A 206 45.27 -41.24 21.76
C SER A 206 44.71 -40.00 21.02
N ASN A 207 43.44 -40.01 20.61
CA ASN A 207 42.83 -38.88 19.87
C ASN A 207 41.56 -38.30 20.50
N ARG A 208 41.24 -38.67 21.75
CA ARG A 208 40.03 -38.21 22.46
C ARG A 208 40.18 -36.87 23.18
N GLN A 209 41.40 -36.31 23.30
CA GLN A 209 41.62 -35.08 24.07
C GLN A 209 41.93 -33.82 23.23
N LEU A 210 42.09 -33.94 21.90
CA LEU A 210 42.23 -32.77 21.00
C LEU A 210 41.03 -32.51 20.07
N ARG A 211 39.94 -33.28 20.22
CA ARG A 211 38.68 -33.06 19.46
C ARG A 211 37.57 -32.40 20.27
N ALA A 212 37.84 -32.05 21.53
CA ALA A 212 36.89 -31.44 22.47
C ALA A 212 36.91 -29.89 22.49
N SER A 213 37.46 -29.25 21.46
CA SER A 213 37.54 -27.78 21.35
C SER A 213 37.29 -27.24 19.94
N ARG A 214 36.34 -27.85 19.20
CA ARG A 214 35.66 -27.20 18.07
C ARG A 214 34.15 -27.39 18.19
N PRO A 215 33.37 -26.34 18.52
CA PRO A 215 31.94 -26.37 18.30
C PRO A 215 31.71 -26.10 16.81
N SER A 216 31.80 -27.15 16.00
CA SER A 216 31.42 -27.08 14.60
C SER A 216 30.76 -28.39 14.20
N THR A 217 29.54 -28.61 14.69
CA THR A 217 28.45 -29.37 14.05
C THR A 217 27.18 -29.35 14.92
N LEU A 218 26.74 -28.16 15.36
CA LEU A 218 25.31 -27.90 15.64
C LEU A 218 24.69 -27.03 14.53
N ALA A 219 25.30 -27.07 13.34
CA ALA A 219 24.89 -26.35 12.14
C ALA A 219 24.55 -27.33 11.00
N SER A 220 23.87 -28.45 11.30
CA SER A 220 23.44 -29.37 10.22
C SER A 220 22.12 -30.10 10.47
N SER A 221 21.31 -29.64 11.43
CA SER A 221 19.96 -30.20 11.66
C SER A 221 18.85 -29.15 11.82
N GLY A 222 19.14 -27.86 11.54
CA GLY A 222 18.16 -26.76 11.59
C GLY A 222 17.99 -26.00 10.27
N ASP A 223 18.67 -26.41 9.20
CA ASP A 223 18.87 -25.59 7.99
C ASP A 223 18.03 -26.00 6.77
N ARG A 224 17.09 -26.94 6.91
CA ARG A 224 16.38 -27.52 5.74
C ARG A 224 14.85 -27.51 5.79
N ASP A 225 14.25 -27.12 6.90
CA ASP A 225 12.78 -27.07 7.04
C ASP A 225 12.16 -25.73 6.60
N TRP A 226 12.98 -24.73 6.23
CA TRP A 226 12.49 -23.38 5.95
C TRP A 226 11.55 -23.34 4.74
N MET A 227 11.77 -24.18 3.73
CA MET A 227 10.93 -24.20 2.52
C MET A 227 9.53 -24.79 2.74
N THR A 228 9.37 -25.72 3.71
CA THR A 228 8.09 -26.39 3.98
C THR A 228 7.32 -25.77 5.15
N THR A 229 8.01 -25.09 6.07
CA THR A 229 7.41 -24.51 7.28
C THR A 229 7.02 -23.04 7.12
N THR A 230 7.57 -22.31 6.15
CA THR A 230 7.27 -20.88 5.99
C THR A 230 6.41 -20.59 4.75
N PRO A 231 5.17 -20.10 4.92
CA PRO A 231 4.23 -19.89 3.80
C PRO A 231 4.67 -18.80 2.81
N PHE A 232 5.71 -18.03 3.15
CA PHE A 232 6.22 -16.92 2.34
C PHE A 232 7.36 -17.31 1.39
N VAL A 233 7.92 -18.52 1.49
CA VAL A 233 8.98 -18.97 0.57
C VAL A 233 8.56 -18.98 -0.90
N PRO A 234 7.35 -19.45 -1.26
CA PRO A 234 6.94 -19.42 -2.65
C PRO A 234 6.75 -17.99 -3.19
N LEU A 235 6.60 -16.98 -2.32
CA LEU A 235 6.58 -15.57 -2.70
C LEU A 235 7.98 -15.11 -3.14
N TRP A 236 9.04 -15.53 -2.45
CA TRP A 236 10.41 -15.26 -2.89
C TRP A 236 10.74 -15.96 -4.21
N ALA A 237 10.20 -17.18 -4.41
CA ALA A 237 10.34 -17.91 -5.67
C ALA A 237 9.69 -17.17 -6.86
N LEU A 238 8.62 -16.39 -6.65
CA LEU A 238 8.02 -15.51 -7.66
C LEU A 238 9.06 -14.54 -8.25
N TYR A 239 9.93 -14.01 -7.39
CA TYR A 239 11.00 -13.08 -7.76
C TYR A 239 12.29 -13.77 -8.26
N GLY A 240 12.26 -15.09 -8.48
CA GLY A 240 13.39 -15.85 -8.99
C GLY A 240 14.39 -16.29 -7.93
N VAL A 241 14.07 -16.12 -6.65
CA VAL A 241 14.89 -16.63 -5.54
C VAL A 241 14.37 -18.00 -5.14
N PHE A 242 14.96 -19.06 -5.70
CA PHE A 242 14.66 -20.44 -5.33
C PHE A 242 15.91 -21.32 -5.52
N GLU A 243 16.05 -22.34 -4.68
CA GLU A 243 17.12 -23.33 -4.79
C GLU A 243 16.52 -24.65 -5.28
N LEU A 244 16.79 -25.00 -6.54
CA LEU A 244 16.21 -26.21 -7.14
C LEU A 244 16.85 -27.50 -6.58
N GLU A 245 18.14 -27.44 -6.27
CA GLU A 245 18.91 -28.58 -5.76
C GLU A 245 18.40 -29.09 -4.41
N THR A 246 17.97 -28.18 -3.53
CA THR A 246 17.43 -28.53 -2.23
C THR A 246 16.03 -29.13 -2.34
N ILE A 247 15.21 -28.67 -3.29
CA ILE A 247 13.85 -29.17 -3.52
C ILE A 247 13.88 -30.60 -4.10
N GLU A 248 14.72 -30.82 -5.10
CA GLU A 248 14.85 -32.14 -5.75
C GLU A 248 15.41 -33.19 -4.79
N ALA A 249 16.30 -32.79 -3.87
CA ALA A 249 16.85 -33.66 -2.84
C ALA A 249 15.82 -34.16 -1.82
N HIS A 250 14.77 -33.38 -1.51
CA HIS A 250 13.74 -33.77 -0.53
C HIS A 250 12.56 -34.52 -1.16
N ALA A 251 12.17 -34.17 -2.39
CA ALA A 251 11.12 -34.88 -3.12
C ALA A 251 11.27 -34.66 -4.64
N PRO A 252 11.56 -35.70 -5.44
CA PRO A 252 11.77 -35.53 -6.89
C PRO A 252 10.51 -35.02 -7.62
N HIS A 253 9.32 -35.31 -7.08
CA HIS A 253 8.05 -34.83 -7.65
C HIS A 253 7.74 -33.36 -7.31
N SER A 254 8.40 -32.78 -6.31
CA SER A 254 8.14 -31.40 -5.88
C SER A 254 8.68 -30.38 -6.89
N SER A 255 9.74 -30.72 -7.63
CA SER A 255 10.28 -29.91 -8.73
C SER A 255 9.23 -29.64 -9.82
N MET A 256 8.39 -30.63 -10.15
CA MET A 256 7.30 -30.47 -11.12
C MET A 256 6.20 -29.53 -10.60
N LEU A 257 5.87 -29.63 -9.31
CA LEU A 257 4.90 -28.76 -8.65
C LEU A 257 5.40 -27.30 -8.65
N MET A 258 6.68 -27.07 -8.35
CA MET A 258 7.33 -25.76 -8.39
C MET A 258 7.29 -25.17 -9.81
N TRP A 259 7.63 -25.97 -10.82
CA TRP A 259 7.57 -25.56 -12.23
C TRP A 259 6.15 -25.11 -12.63
N PHE A 260 5.14 -25.89 -12.26
CA PHE A 260 3.75 -25.53 -12.54
C PHE A 260 3.33 -24.25 -11.79
N TYR A 261 3.72 -24.12 -10.52
CA TYR A 261 3.46 -22.91 -9.73
C TYR A 261 4.09 -21.66 -10.35
N LEU A 262 5.36 -21.73 -10.77
CA LEU A 262 6.05 -20.62 -11.42
C LEU A 262 5.45 -20.30 -12.78
N LEU A 263 5.04 -21.30 -13.56
CA LEU A 263 4.35 -21.08 -14.83
C LEU A 263 3.03 -20.33 -14.61
N VAL A 264 2.19 -20.80 -13.70
CA VAL A 264 0.91 -20.14 -13.42
C VAL A 264 1.14 -18.74 -12.85
N SER A 265 2.05 -18.57 -11.90
CA SER A 265 2.22 -17.28 -11.23
C SER A 265 2.95 -16.24 -12.08
N ASN A 266 4.09 -16.60 -12.70
CA ASN A 266 4.91 -15.66 -13.46
C ASN A 266 4.45 -15.47 -14.91
N VAL A 267 3.90 -16.51 -15.54
CA VAL A 267 3.46 -16.41 -16.95
C VAL A 267 1.98 -16.10 -17.05
N VAL A 268 1.12 -16.73 -16.25
CA VAL A 268 -0.33 -16.50 -16.37
C VAL A 268 -0.77 -15.29 -15.54
N LEU A 269 -0.58 -15.32 -14.22
CA LEU A 269 -1.11 -14.28 -13.32
C LEU A 269 -0.46 -12.92 -13.57
N MET A 270 0.86 -12.86 -13.74
CA MET A 270 1.56 -11.59 -13.98
C MET A 270 1.13 -10.93 -15.30
N ASN A 271 0.98 -11.71 -16.37
CA ASN A 271 0.49 -11.17 -17.65
C ASN A 271 -0.98 -10.74 -17.56
N LEU A 272 -1.78 -11.45 -16.77
CA LEU A 272 -3.16 -11.05 -16.48
C LEU A 272 -3.20 -9.74 -15.69
N LEU A 273 -2.32 -9.55 -14.69
CA LEU A 273 -2.20 -8.29 -13.96
C LEU A 273 -1.83 -7.13 -14.88
N ILE A 274 -0.85 -7.32 -15.76
CA ILE A 274 -0.46 -6.31 -16.76
C ILE A 274 -1.63 -5.98 -17.68
N ALA A 275 -2.38 -6.99 -18.13
CA ALA A 275 -3.57 -6.79 -18.96
C ALA A 275 -4.68 -6.00 -18.23
N MET A 276 -4.97 -6.35 -16.98
CA MET A 276 -5.94 -5.62 -16.15
C MET A 276 -5.50 -4.17 -15.92
N PHE A 277 -4.21 -3.95 -15.61
CA PHE A 277 -3.67 -2.60 -15.48
C PHE A 277 -3.79 -1.79 -16.75
N ASN A 278 -3.54 -2.38 -17.92
CA ASN A 278 -3.66 -1.66 -19.19
C ASN A 278 -5.11 -1.26 -19.49
N ASP A 279 -6.07 -2.15 -19.26
CA ASP A 279 -7.50 -1.86 -19.42
C ASP A 279 -7.98 -0.77 -18.45
N THR A 280 -7.69 -0.95 -17.16
CA THR A 280 -8.04 0.00 -16.10
C THR A 280 -7.37 1.36 -16.32
N TYR A 281 -6.09 1.38 -16.74
CA TYR A 281 -5.39 2.62 -17.10
C TYR A 281 -6.11 3.36 -18.23
N GLY A 282 -6.47 2.66 -19.30
CA GLY A 282 -7.18 3.24 -20.44
C GLY A 282 -8.51 3.87 -20.02
N ARG A 283 -9.29 3.15 -19.21
CA ARG A 283 -10.60 3.61 -18.71
C ARG A 283 -10.51 4.83 -17.79
N ILE A 284 -9.54 4.83 -16.87
CA ILE A 284 -9.49 5.80 -15.77
C ILE A 284 -8.70 7.06 -16.12
N LYS A 285 -7.72 6.97 -17.04
CA LYS A 285 -6.83 8.10 -17.38
C LYS A 285 -7.57 9.37 -17.79
N ALA A 286 -8.69 9.24 -18.50
CA ALA A 286 -9.50 10.39 -18.93
C ALA A 286 -10.18 11.09 -17.72
N GLY A 287 -10.75 10.31 -16.79
CA GLY A 287 -11.42 10.80 -15.59
C GLY A 287 -10.47 11.29 -14.49
N ALA A 288 -9.29 10.68 -14.37
CA ALA A 288 -8.32 10.98 -13.32
C ALA A 288 -7.85 12.45 -13.33
N SER A 289 -7.86 13.11 -14.49
CA SER A 289 -7.51 14.52 -14.62
C SER A 289 -8.54 15.46 -13.99
N VAL A 290 -9.81 15.06 -13.95
CA VAL A 290 -10.92 15.78 -13.31
C VAL A 290 -10.93 15.49 -11.81
N GLU A 291 -10.76 14.22 -11.43
CA GLU A 291 -10.67 13.83 -10.02
C GLU A 291 -9.47 14.50 -9.33
N TYR A 292 -8.33 14.61 -10.03
CA TYR A 292 -7.20 15.39 -9.57
C TYR A 292 -7.56 16.88 -9.33
N GLN A 293 -8.34 17.50 -10.21
CA GLN A 293 -8.74 18.90 -10.03
C GLN A 293 -9.64 19.06 -8.79
N TYR A 294 -10.54 18.11 -8.55
CA TYR A 294 -11.34 18.07 -7.33
C TYR A 294 -10.45 17.97 -6.08
N HIS A 295 -9.55 16.99 -6.04
CA HIS A 295 -8.61 16.82 -4.95
C HIS A 295 -7.69 18.03 -4.75
N SER A 296 -7.27 18.68 -5.83
CA SER A 296 -6.47 19.91 -5.78
C SER A 296 -7.27 21.05 -5.15
N ALA A 297 -8.53 21.24 -5.55
CA ALA A 297 -9.39 22.29 -5.01
C ALA A 297 -9.67 22.07 -3.50
N VAL A 298 -10.04 20.85 -3.13
CA VAL A 298 -10.24 20.46 -1.72
C VAL A 298 -8.97 20.69 -0.91
N ARG A 299 -7.81 20.28 -1.43
CA ARG A 299 -6.52 20.51 -0.77
C ARG A 299 -6.24 21.99 -0.56
N THR A 300 -6.52 22.85 -1.54
CA THR A 300 -6.38 24.29 -1.39
C THR A 300 -7.24 24.83 -0.24
N VAL A 301 -8.48 24.39 -0.12
CA VAL A 301 -9.38 24.75 1.00
C VAL A 301 -8.78 24.28 2.33
N ILE A 302 -8.33 23.03 2.42
CA ILE A 302 -7.71 22.46 3.63
C ILE A 302 -6.48 23.30 4.06
N TYR A 303 -5.58 23.67 3.14
CA TYR A 303 -4.40 24.48 3.49
C TYR A 303 -4.72 25.93 3.83
N LYS A 304 -5.84 26.47 3.32
CA LYS A 304 -6.27 27.84 3.59
C LYS A 304 -6.95 27.94 4.97
N GLU A 305 -7.91 27.07 5.23
CA GLU A 305 -8.87 27.19 6.34
C GLU A 305 -8.57 26.24 7.51
N ILE A 306 -8.06 25.04 7.24
CA ILE A 306 -7.94 23.98 8.26
C ILE A 306 -6.54 23.94 8.86
N GLN A 307 -5.51 24.00 8.02
CA GLN A 307 -4.10 23.91 8.42
C GLN A 307 -3.66 25.12 9.25
N SER A 308 -2.92 24.84 10.31
CA SER A 308 -2.32 25.85 11.18
C SER A 308 -1.32 26.73 10.41
N LYS A 309 -1.09 27.94 10.92
CA LYS A 309 -0.21 28.93 10.27
C LYS A 309 1.27 28.58 10.42
N LEU A 310 1.61 27.69 11.37
CA LEU A 310 2.97 27.34 11.77
C LEU A 310 3.23 25.85 11.43
N PRO A 311 4.49 25.47 11.13
CA PRO A 311 4.82 24.09 10.85
C PRO A 311 4.68 23.22 12.12
N PRO A 312 4.46 21.90 11.97
CA PRO A 312 4.13 20.98 13.05
C PRO A 312 4.97 21.03 14.34
N PRO A 313 6.30 21.28 14.35
CA PRO A 313 7.04 21.34 15.61
C PRO A 313 6.70 22.58 16.46
N LEU A 314 6.32 23.71 15.82
CA LEU A 314 5.98 24.96 16.51
C LEU A 314 4.49 25.08 16.81
N ASP A 315 3.65 24.35 16.08
CA ASP A 315 2.20 24.34 16.29
C ASP A 315 1.81 23.77 17.66
N MET A 316 2.64 22.89 18.21
CA MET A 316 2.41 22.25 19.51
C MET A 316 2.18 23.22 20.66
N LEU A 317 2.93 24.31 20.71
CA LEU A 317 2.83 25.30 21.79
C LEU A 317 1.46 25.98 21.84
N VAL A 318 0.77 26.07 20.70
CA VAL A 318 -0.58 26.66 20.59
C VAL A 318 -1.66 25.58 20.75
N VAL A 319 -1.37 24.37 20.26
CA VAL A 319 -2.33 23.26 20.14
C VAL A 319 -2.52 22.51 21.46
N VAL A 320 -1.45 22.18 22.18
CA VAL A 320 -1.53 21.37 23.42
C VAL A 320 -2.47 21.99 24.47
N PRO A 321 -2.43 23.31 24.76
CA PRO A 321 -3.34 23.91 25.74
C PRO A 321 -4.81 23.89 25.33
N SER A 322 -5.11 23.89 24.02
CA SER A 322 -6.48 23.84 23.49
C SER A 322 -7.07 22.42 23.53
N LEU A 323 -6.22 21.40 23.29
CA LEU A 323 -6.58 20.00 23.41
C LEU A 323 -6.79 19.61 24.87
N PHE A 324 -5.89 20.01 25.77
CA PHE A 324 -6.02 19.78 27.21
C PHE A 324 -7.29 20.42 27.79
N ARG A 325 -7.65 21.65 27.39
CA ARG A 325 -8.92 22.28 27.78
C ARG A 325 -10.14 21.50 27.29
N GLY A 326 -10.10 20.96 26.06
CA GLY A 326 -11.18 20.15 25.51
C GLY A 326 -11.34 18.80 26.24
N VAL A 327 -10.23 18.14 26.58
CA VAL A 327 -10.24 16.87 27.35
C VAL A 327 -10.67 17.13 28.80
N ALA A 328 -10.18 18.20 29.43
CA ALA A 328 -10.61 18.61 30.78
C ALA A 328 -12.11 18.97 30.82
N ALA A 329 -12.66 19.55 29.75
CA ALA A 329 -14.10 19.78 29.61
C ALA A 329 -14.92 18.49 29.41
N CYS A 330 -14.31 17.40 28.93
CA CYS A 330 -14.95 16.08 28.89
C CYS A 330 -14.93 15.35 30.24
N PHE A 331 -13.98 15.68 31.14
CA PHE A 331 -13.86 15.09 32.48
C PHE A 331 -14.44 15.96 33.61
N GLY A 332 -14.64 17.26 33.38
CA GLY A 332 -15.24 18.18 34.33
C GLY A 332 -16.60 18.68 33.87
N SER A 333 -17.66 18.33 34.59
CA SER A 333 -18.99 18.93 34.43
C SER A 333 -18.93 20.43 34.73
N SER A 334 -18.68 21.30 33.75
CA SER A 334 -18.99 22.72 33.91
C SER A 334 -19.23 23.49 32.61
N LYS A 335 -20.44 24.07 32.61
CA LYS A 335 -21.09 25.17 31.88
C LYS A 335 -20.48 25.72 30.57
N PRO A 336 -21.34 26.03 29.57
CA PRO A 336 -20.91 26.68 28.34
C PRO A 336 -20.53 28.13 28.63
N SER A 337 -19.27 28.47 28.33
CA SER A 337 -18.79 29.85 28.31
C SER A 337 -19.13 30.48 26.95
N ASN A 338 -19.97 31.51 26.98
CA ASN A 338 -20.26 32.38 25.84
C ASN A 338 -19.11 33.38 25.62
N SER A 339 -18.38 33.20 24.52
CA SER A 339 -17.70 34.23 23.69
C SER A 339 -16.88 33.44 22.65
N THR A 340 -16.92 33.71 21.35
CA THR A 340 -17.12 34.96 20.62
C THR A 340 -17.77 34.65 19.28
N THR A 341 -18.78 35.43 18.92
CA THR A 341 -19.33 35.55 17.58
C THR A 341 -18.30 36.21 16.67
N SER A 342 -17.75 35.49 15.70
CA SER A 342 -17.42 36.01 14.36
C SER A 342 -17.07 34.83 13.44
N ASP A 343 -17.63 34.84 12.23
CA ASP A 343 -17.23 34.05 11.05
C ASP A 343 -17.55 32.54 11.07
N LYS A 344 -18.79 32.16 11.39
CA LYS A 344 -19.29 30.79 11.20
C LYS A 344 -20.38 30.57 10.13
N PRO A 345 -21.15 31.56 9.64
CA PRO A 345 -22.09 31.32 8.53
C PRO A 345 -21.45 31.36 7.13
N GLN A 346 -20.37 32.12 6.93
CA GLN A 346 -19.86 32.43 5.59
C GLN A 346 -19.05 31.28 4.97
N MET A 347 -18.32 30.53 5.79
CA MET A 347 -17.44 29.43 5.35
C MET A 347 -18.24 28.16 4.97
N ASP A 348 -19.39 27.95 5.62
CA ASP A 348 -20.29 26.81 5.32
C ASP A 348 -21.03 27.02 3.99
N ILE A 349 -21.42 28.27 3.70
CA ILE A 349 -22.04 28.66 2.43
C ILE A 349 -21.05 28.55 1.28
N GLU A 350 -19.78 28.97 1.48
CA GLU A 350 -18.77 28.90 0.43
C GLU A 350 -18.41 27.44 0.11
N GLY A 351 -18.24 26.58 1.14
CA GLY A 351 -18.02 25.13 0.97
C GLY A 351 -19.19 24.42 0.27
N ALA A 352 -20.44 24.77 0.65
CA ALA A 352 -21.64 24.28 -0.02
C ALA A 352 -21.73 24.75 -1.48
N LEU A 353 -21.38 26.01 -1.76
CA LEU A 353 -21.33 26.56 -3.12
C LEU A 353 -20.26 25.86 -3.98
N TYR A 354 -19.10 25.53 -3.41
CA TYR A 354 -18.06 24.79 -4.12
C TYR A 354 -18.49 23.35 -4.41
N ARG A 355 -19.10 22.66 -3.44
CA ARG A 355 -19.69 21.32 -3.63
C ARG A 355 -20.76 21.35 -4.72
N GLU A 356 -21.63 22.35 -4.71
CA GLU A 356 -22.68 22.50 -5.72
C GLU A 356 -22.11 22.79 -7.12
N ARG A 357 -21.12 23.68 -7.24
CA ARG A 357 -20.44 23.94 -8.52
C ARG A 357 -19.74 22.69 -9.06
N TYR A 358 -19.10 21.91 -8.19
CA TYR A 358 -18.47 20.66 -8.56
C TYR A 358 -19.48 19.63 -9.06
N LEU A 359 -20.57 19.42 -8.31
CA LEU A 359 -21.64 18.51 -8.71
C LEU A 359 -22.27 18.93 -10.04
N ARG A 360 -22.45 20.23 -10.28
CA ARG A 360 -22.92 20.75 -11.58
C ARG A 360 -21.91 20.48 -12.71
N GLN A 361 -20.62 20.58 -12.43
CA GLN A 361 -19.58 20.32 -13.42
C GLN A 361 -19.52 18.83 -13.79
N LEU A 362 -19.65 17.94 -12.79
CA LEU A 362 -19.77 16.49 -12.98
C LEU A 362 -21.04 16.13 -13.77
N HIS A 363 -22.18 16.74 -13.43
CA HIS A 363 -23.45 16.52 -14.14
C HIS A 363 -23.38 16.97 -15.60
N ASN A 364 -22.84 18.17 -15.86
CA ASN A 364 -22.65 18.68 -17.22
C ASN A 364 -21.71 17.80 -18.04
N GLN A 365 -20.68 17.24 -17.41
CA GLN A 365 -19.76 16.34 -18.09
C GLN A 365 -20.42 15.00 -18.43
N THR A 366 -21.23 14.47 -17.50
CA THR A 366 -22.04 13.25 -17.69
C THR A 366 -23.05 13.44 -18.83
N GLN A 367 -23.73 14.59 -18.87
CA GLN A 367 -24.62 14.94 -19.99
C GLN A 367 -23.88 15.03 -21.32
N ARG A 368 -22.68 15.62 -21.35
CA ARG A 368 -21.89 15.72 -22.58
C ARG A 368 -21.46 14.36 -23.10
N THR A 369 -21.03 13.46 -22.21
CA THR A 369 -20.66 12.09 -22.61
C THR A 369 -21.87 11.32 -23.14
N ALA A 370 -23.02 11.39 -22.44
CA ALA A 370 -24.25 10.76 -22.92
C ALA A 370 -24.74 11.34 -24.27
N LEU A 371 -24.60 12.66 -24.47
CA LEU A 371 -24.96 13.32 -25.72
C LEU A 371 -24.04 12.90 -26.87
N GLU A 372 -22.74 12.78 -26.63
CA GLU A 372 -21.80 12.29 -27.65
C GLU A 372 -22.07 10.82 -28.01
N GLU A 373 -22.36 9.97 -27.02
CA GLU A 373 -22.72 8.58 -27.27
C GLU A 373 -24.03 8.47 -28.08
N LEU A 374 -25.01 9.31 -27.76
CA LEU A 374 -26.27 9.37 -28.49
C LEU A 374 -26.06 9.90 -29.92
N LYS A 375 -25.19 10.91 -30.10
CA LYS A 375 -24.83 11.43 -31.42
C LYS A 375 -24.11 10.39 -32.28
N ASP A 376 -23.24 9.59 -31.70
CA ASP A 376 -22.57 8.48 -32.41
C ASP A 376 -23.57 7.39 -32.83
N ARG A 377 -24.53 7.06 -31.96
CA ARG A 377 -25.63 6.14 -32.29
C ARG A 377 -26.50 6.68 -33.43
N PHE A 378 -26.89 7.95 -33.38
CA PHE A 378 -27.64 8.60 -34.46
C PHE A 378 -26.86 8.60 -35.78
N GLY A 379 -25.56 8.90 -35.75
CA GLY A 379 -24.71 8.87 -36.94
C GLY A 379 -24.56 7.47 -37.55
N LYS A 380 -24.55 6.41 -36.73
CA LYS A 380 -24.60 5.02 -37.23
C LYS A 380 -25.93 4.71 -37.88
N LEU A 381 -27.03 5.07 -37.23
CA LEU A 381 -28.39 4.85 -37.74
C LEU A 381 -28.64 5.60 -39.05
N GLU A 382 -28.12 6.82 -39.20
CA GLU A 382 -28.22 7.61 -40.43
C GLU A 382 -27.45 6.96 -41.58
N LYS A 383 -26.26 6.39 -41.32
CA LYS A 383 -25.51 5.64 -42.32
C LYS A 383 -26.23 4.36 -42.75
N GLU A 384 -26.79 3.63 -41.80
CA GLU A 384 -27.51 2.37 -42.03
C GLU A 384 -28.79 2.60 -42.83
N LEU A 385 -29.57 3.62 -42.47
CA LEU A 385 -30.74 4.05 -43.23
C LEU A 385 -30.36 4.56 -44.63
N GLY A 386 -29.22 5.26 -44.75
CA GLY A 386 -28.68 5.73 -46.02
C GLY A 386 -28.30 4.58 -46.97
N SER A 387 -27.69 3.51 -46.45
CA SER A 387 -27.38 2.31 -47.23
C SER A 387 -28.62 1.56 -47.67
N GLU A 388 -29.60 1.35 -46.77
CA GLU A 388 -30.87 0.70 -47.08
C GLU A 388 -31.63 1.45 -48.19
N LEU A 389 -31.70 2.78 -48.10
CA LEU A 389 -32.39 3.60 -49.09
C LEU A 389 -31.67 3.61 -50.45
N ALA A 390 -30.34 3.53 -50.45
CA ALA A 390 -29.54 3.44 -51.66
C ALA A 390 -29.73 2.08 -52.35
N GLU A 391 -29.81 1.01 -51.57
CA GLU A 391 -30.07 -0.35 -52.05
C GLU A 391 -31.47 -0.47 -52.67
N VAL A 392 -32.52 0.01 -51.98
CA VAL A 392 -33.89 0.06 -52.51
C VAL A 392 -33.95 0.90 -53.79
N ARG A 393 -33.29 2.06 -53.83
CA ARG A 393 -33.25 2.90 -55.03
C ARG A 393 -32.56 2.19 -56.20
N TYR A 394 -31.50 1.43 -55.93
CA TYR A 394 -30.81 0.63 -56.94
C TYR A 394 -31.72 -0.47 -57.48
N ASP A 395 -32.41 -1.20 -56.60
CA ASP A 395 -33.33 -2.26 -56.96
C ASP A 395 -34.54 -1.76 -57.76
N VAL A 396 -35.13 -0.62 -57.37
CA VAL A 396 -36.20 0.02 -58.13
C VAL A 396 -35.71 0.40 -59.53
N LYS A 397 -34.51 1.00 -59.66
CA LYS A 397 -33.93 1.33 -60.97
C LYS A 397 -33.65 0.08 -61.80
N ARG A 398 -33.25 -1.02 -61.18
CA ARG A 398 -32.97 -2.30 -61.84
C ARG A 398 -34.27 -2.94 -62.36
N LEU A 399 -35.33 -2.96 -61.55
CA LEU A 399 -36.64 -3.45 -61.94
C LEU A 399 -37.28 -2.63 -63.07
N LEU A 400 -37.22 -1.29 -62.99
CA LEU A 400 -37.64 -0.41 -64.08
C LEU A 400 -36.92 -0.71 -65.38
N ARG A 401 -35.59 -0.95 -65.32
CA ARG A 401 -34.81 -1.30 -66.51
C ARG A 401 -35.12 -2.68 -67.07
N ALA A 402 -35.58 -3.61 -66.24
CA ALA A 402 -36.01 -4.96 -66.64
C ALA A 402 -37.45 -5.00 -67.19
N THR A 403 -38.28 -3.99 -66.91
CA THR A 403 -39.69 -3.92 -67.33
C THR A 403 -39.94 -3.02 -68.54
N LEU A 404 -38.98 -2.17 -68.92
CA LEU A 404 -39.05 -1.36 -70.13
C LEU A 404 -38.74 -2.21 -71.38
N PRO A 405 -39.67 -2.33 -72.36
CA PRO A 405 -39.43 -3.06 -73.59
C PRO A 405 -38.41 -2.32 -74.49
N PRO A 406 -37.54 -3.04 -75.21
CA PRO A 406 -36.65 -2.44 -76.18
C PRO A 406 -37.45 -2.17 -77.45
N ASP A 407 -38.05 -0.98 -77.59
CA ASP A 407 -38.31 -0.32 -78.89
C ASP A 407 -39.30 0.84 -78.72
N ALA A 408 -38.77 2.07 -78.59
CA ALA A 408 -39.52 3.30 -78.85
C ALA A 408 -38.59 4.46 -79.27
N SER A 409 -37.48 4.16 -79.96
CA SER A 409 -36.59 5.18 -80.54
C SER A 409 -36.57 5.19 -82.08
N ARG A 410 -37.46 4.41 -82.72
CA ARG A 410 -37.74 4.53 -84.15
C ARG A 410 -39.21 4.86 -84.32
N ILE A 411 -39.47 5.97 -85.01
CA ILE A 411 -40.74 6.52 -85.54
C ILE A 411 -40.97 7.94 -84.99
N SER A 412 -40.23 8.90 -85.56
CA SER A 412 -40.73 10.23 -85.95
C SER A 412 -39.58 11.06 -86.53
N ALA A 413 -38.92 10.53 -87.55
CA ALA A 413 -38.15 11.30 -88.50
C ALA A 413 -38.67 10.90 -89.89
N GLY A 414 -39.80 11.50 -90.28
CA GLY A 414 -40.50 11.13 -91.50
C GLY A 414 -41.70 12.03 -91.78
N HIS A 415 -41.45 13.00 -92.67
CA HIS A 415 -42.38 13.79 -93.49
C HIS A 415 -43.12 15.01 -92.89
N ASN A 416 -42.75 16.15 -93.50
CA ASN A 416 -43.46 17.39 -93.86
C ASN A 416 -44.21 18.18 -92.78
#